data_AF-A0A2D9X380-F1
#
_entry.id   AF-A0A2D9X380-F1
#
_cell.length_a   1.000
_cell.length_b   1.000
_cell.length_c   1.000
_cell.angle_alpha   90.00
_cell.angle_beta   90.00
_cell.angle_gamma   90.00
#
_symmetry.space_group_name_H-M   'P 1'
#
loop_
_entity.id
_entity.type
_entity.pdbx_description
1 polymer ?
#
loop_
_entity_poly.entity_id
_entity_poly.type
_entity_poly.pdbx_seq_one_letter_code
_entity_poly.pdbx_strand_id
1 'polypeptide(L)'
;MNIKSLQHCSSLTFFPKHQPYFEFIRSDVTSHSSFGYAFSYDNQLYCLTPFDNQGDSFPYLILDYTKQYLGLDALLVSCSATYWQAVVKAQFLAQAYQDLGDRKHVLYLMPLMGLVAKQTVLSEYLKMASLPSLLLDYAYRKKVSSKQLLQMVRFDLSFLTWFDSDVLPYIDPSCSVLLDLCESLHDCYQRLGGIHLLVESLQFDSIWESYSDLNKRLSILRDRLFKQRYPTQTYYNQRMKDQIKVLDLPDFMSIDWDKTLENKGFFLNVHVSRLDDLQGLSLLSDKQSLFETLLQEMTYDSD
;
A
#
# COMPACT_ATOMS: atom_id res chain seq x y z
N MET A 1 -10.04 49.76 13.78
CA MET A 1 -10.88 48.61 13.39
C MET A 1 -11.78 48.29 14.58
N ASN A 2 -13.10 48.52 14.50
CA ASN A 2 -14.01 48.23 15.63
C ASN A 2 -14.43 46.76 15.56
N ILE A 3 -13.77 45.92 16.36
CA ILE A 3 -14.10 44.50 16.52
C ILE A 3 -15.48 44.42 17.18
N LYS A 4 -16.49 43.91 16.47
CA LYS A 4 -17.89 43.88 16.95
C LYS A 4 -18.10 42.97 18.16
N SER A 5 -17.37 41.85 18.23
CA SER A 5 -17.30 40.97 19.41
C SER A 5 -16.28 39.87 19.15
N LEU A 6 -15.44 39.57 20.15
CA LEU A 6 -14.59 38.38 20.18
C LEU A 6 -15.42 37.25 20.83
N GLN A 7 -15.70 36.17 20.12
CA GLN A 7 -16.38 34.99 20.69
C GLN A 7 -15.38 33.85 20.83
N HIS A 8 -15.31 33.31 22.05
CA HIS A 8 -14.57 32.08 22.32
C HIS A 8 -15.40 30.89 21.82
N CYS A 9 -15.02 30.30 20.69
CA CYS A 9 -15.66 29.10 20.17
C CYS A 9 -15.08 27.87 20.89
N SER A 10 -15.60 27.55 22.07
CA SER A 10 -15.14 26.39 22.86
C SER A 10 -15.55 25.04 22.28
N SER A 11 -16.49 25.02 21.33
CA SER A 11 -16.93 23.81 20.65
C SER A 11 -17.50 24.15 19.27
N LEU A 12 -17.26 23.26 18.30
CA LEU A 12 -17.90 23.32 16.98
C LEU A 12 -19.40 23.39 17.19
N THR A 13 -20.08 24.36 16.57
CA THR A 13 -21.53 24.31 16.47
C THR A 13 -21.88 23.11 15.59
N PHE A 14 -22.28 22.01 16.23
CA PHE A 14 -22.56 20.75 15.56
C PHE A 14 -23.86 20.87 14.75
N PHE A 15 -23.76 20.74 13.43
CA PHE A 15 -24.92 20.53 12.59
C PHE A 15 -25.09 19.02 12.38
N PRO A 16 -26.28 18.43 12.62
CA PRO A 16 -26.52 16.99 12.45
C PRO A 16 -26.09 16.45 11.08
N LYS A 17 -26.18 17.26 10.02
CA LYS A 17 -25.73 16.92 8.66
C LYS A 17 -24.22 16.66 8.56
N HIS A 18 -23.40 17.11 9.52
CA HIS A 18 -21.96 16.90 9.51
C HIS A 18 -21.52 15.65 10.31
N GLN A 19 -22.45 14.92 10.93
CA GLN A 19 -22.18 13.70 11.70
C GLN A 19 -21.32 12.67 10.93
N PRO A 20 -21.54 12.39 9.63
CA PRO A 20 -20.72 11.43 8.88
C PRO A 20 -19.23 11.80 8.84
N TYR A 21 -18.92 13.09 8.75
CA TYR A 21 -17.54 13.57 8.76
C TYR A 21 -16.86 13.37 10.13
N PHE A 22 -17.61 13.47 11.22
CA PHE A 22 -17.06 13.25 12.56
C PHE A 22 -16.87 11.77 12.88
N GLU A 23 -17.79 10.91 12.48
CA GLU A 23 -17.61 9.46 12.60
C GLU A 23 -16.36 9.00 11.83
N PHE A 24 -16.12 9.64 10.70
CA PHE A 24 -14.93 9.44 9.88
C PHE A 24 -13.62 9.95 10.53
N ILE A 25 -13.65 11.12 11.17
CA ILE A 25 -12.47 11.78 11.77
C ILE A 25 -12.14 11.24 13.18
N ARG A 26 -13.13 10.71 13.92
CA ARG A 26 -13.00 10.29 15.34
C ARG A 26 -12.09 9.09 15.58
N SER A 27 -11.62 8.38 14.55
CA SER A 27 -10.65 7.28 14.73
C SER A 27 -9.19 7.75 14.82
N ASP A 28 -8.85 8.98 14.43
CA ASP A 28 -7.45 9.42 14.27
C ASP A 28 -7.07 10.75 14.93
N VAL A 29 -8.04 11.56 15.36
CA VAL A 29 -7.75 12.92 15.85
C VAL A 29 -7.82 12.95 17.38
N THR A 30 -6.66 12.97 18.04
CA THR A 30 -6.56 13.60 19.36
C THR A 30 -6.99 15.05 19.17
N SER A 31 -8.24 15.34 19.52
CA SER A 31 -8.78 16.69 19.42
C SER A 31 -7.89 17.61 20.24
N HIS A 32 -7.06 18.43 19.58
CA HIS A 32 -6.59 19.65 20.21
C HIS A 32 -7.81 20.55 20.26
N SER A 33 -8.49 20.50 21.41
CA SER A 33 -9.72 21.22 21.74
C SER A 33 -9.47 22.71 21.94
N SER A 34 -8.72 23.33 21.03
CA SER A 34 -8.37 24.74 21.07
C SER A 34 -8.67 25.32 19.69
N PHE A 35 -9.96 25.44 19.40
CA PHE A 35 -10.40 26.52 18.52
C PHE A 35 -9.95 27.83 19.17
N GLY A 36 -9.24 28.67 18.41
CA GLY A 36 -8.97 30.03 18.85
C GLY A 36 -10.23 30.90 18.78
N TYR A 37 -10.06 32.16 19.16
CA TYR A 37 -11.11 33.16 19.17
C TYR A 37 -11.57 33.53 17.76
N ALA A 38 -12.88 33.67 17.54
CA ALA A 38 -13.41 34.20 16.29
C ALA A 38 -13.89 35.65 16.48
N PHE A 39 -13.71 36.50 15.48
CA PHE A 39 -14.26 37.85 15.47
C PHE A 39 -14.89 38.19 14.11
N SER A 40 -15.96 38.98 14.11
CA SER A 40 -16.65 39.40 12.89
C SER A 40 -16.31 40.84 12.51
N TYR A 41 -16.03 41.06 11.22
CA TYR A 41 -15.81 42.37 10.63
C TYR A 41 -16.28 42.36 9.16
N ASP A 42 -17.03 43.38 8.72
CA ASP A 42 -17.59 43.50 7.34
C ASP A 42 -18.20 42.20 6.76
N ASN A 43 -19.06 41.54 7.53
CA ASN A 43 -19.69 40.25 7.17
C ASN A 43 -18.71 39.08 6.94
N GLN A 44 -17.44 39.24 7.30
CA GLN A 44 -16.43 38.20 7.32
C GLN A 44 -16.19 37.75 8.77
N LEU A 45 -16.08 36.43 8.98
CA LEU A 45 -15.68 35.86 10.27
C LEU A 45 -14.19 35.50 10.19
N TYR A 46 -13.43 36.03 11.12
CA TYR A 46 -12.01 35.84 11.26
C TYR A 46 -11.78 34.87 12.41
N CYS A 47 -11.24 33.69 12.11
CA CYS A 47 -10.87 32.73 13.14
C CYS A 47 -9.38 32.87 13.46
N LEU A 48 -9.05 33.14 14.72
CA LEU A 48 -7.68 33.07 15.23
C LEU A 48 -7.30 31.60 15.31
N THR A 49 -6.20 31.25 14.65
CA THR A 49 -5.69 29.88 14.64
C THR A 49 -4.43 29.81 15.52
N PRO A 50 -4.13 28.67 16.16
CA PRO A 50 -2.88 28.49 16.89
C PRO A 50 -1.65 28.29 15.97
N PHE A 51 -1.80 28.41 14.64
CA PHE A 51 -0.70 28.17 13.70
C PHE A 51 0.19 29.41 13.55
N ASP A 52 1.48 29.25 13.82
CA ASP A 52 2.52 30.23 13.50
C ASP A 52 2.65 30.36 11.97
N ASN A 53 2.10 31.43 11.41
CA ASN A 53 2.52 31.90 10.10
C ASN A 53 3.91 32.54 10.30
N GLN A 54 4.95 32.06 9.63
CA GLN A 54 6.31 32.63 9.69
C GLN A 54 6.41 34.00 8.98
N GLY A 55 5.60 34.97 9.41
CA GLY A 55 5.62 36.35 8.92
C GLY A 55 4.99 37.31 9.92
N ASP A 56 5.24 38.62 9.76
CA ASP A 56 4.81 39.70 10.67
C ASP A 56 3.29 39.97 10.69
N SER A 57 2.45 39.01 10.32
CA SER A 57 1.00 39.14 10.25
C SER A 57 0.31 38.11 11.14
N PHE A 58 -0.60 38.58 11.99
CA PHE A 58 -1.45 37.74 12.85
C PHE A 58 -2.12 36.62 12.03
N PRO A 59 -2.05 35.34 12.46
CA PRO A 59 -2.65 34.23 11.71
C PRO A 59 -4.17 34.22 11.91
N TYR A 60 -4.87 34.94 11.04
CA TYR A 60 -6.33 34.87 10.92
C TYR A 60 -6.73 34.21 9.60
N LEU A 61 -7.78 33.39 9.63
CA LEU A 61 -8.44 32.85 8.44
C LEU A 61 -9.70 33.64 8.15
N ILE A 62 -9.88 34.05 6.88
CA ILE A 62 -11.12 34.67 6.39
C ILE A 62 -12.06 33.54 5.95
N LEU A 63 -13.19 33.37 6.65
CA LEU A 63 -14.20 32.36 6.30
C LEU A 63 -15.35 33.00 5.49
N ASP A 64 -15.73 32.38 4.37
CA ASP A 64 -16.85 32.79 3.52
C ASP A 64 -18.20 32.47 4.20
N TYR A 65 -19.16 33.42 4.14
CA TYR A 65 -20.45 33.35 4.83
C TYR A 65 -21.54 32.57 4.06
N THR A 66 -21.21 31.92 2.96
CA THR A 66 -22.13 30.94 2.37
C THR A 66 -22.31 29.77 3.37
N LYS A 67 -23.47 29.68 4.03
CA LYS A 67 -23.81 28.74 5.13
C LYS A 67 -23.47 27.26 4.89
N GLN A 68 -23.18 26.88 3.65
CA GLN A 68 -22.81 25.53 3.25
C GLN A 68 -21.33 25.21 3.52
N TYR A 69 -20.42 26.20 3.47
CA TYR A 69 -18.96 25.96 3.59
C TYR A 69 -18.41 26.26 4.97
N LEU A 70 -18.99 27.24 5.69
CA LEU A 70 -18.49 27.70 6.99
C LEU A 70 -18.26 26.56 8.00
N GLY A 71 -19.15 25.56 8.03
CA GLY A 71 -19.01 24.41 8.92
C GLY A 71 -17.92 23.42 8.50
N LEU A 72 -17.70 23.24 7.19
CA LEU A 72 -16.66 22.37 6.66
C LEU A 72 -15.27 23.01 6.78
N ASP A 73 -15.15 24.30 6.49
CA ASP A 73 -13.89 25.03 6.65
C ASP A 73 -13.45 25.05 8.12
N ALA A 74 -14.39 25.35 9.04
CA ALA A 74 -14.13 25.30 10.47
C ALA A 74 -13.68 23.89 10.91
N LEU A 75 -14.36 22.84 10.43
CA LEU A 75 -13.99 21.45 10.72
C LEU A 75 -12.56 21.13 10.25
N LEU A 76 -12.26 21.41 8.98
CA LEU A 76 -10.96 21.13 8.37
C LEU A 76 -9.81 21.80 9.11
N VAL A 77 -9.99 23.07 9.51
CA VAL A 77 -9.00 23.83 10.27
C VAL A 77 -8.82 23.24 11.66
N SER A 78 -9.91 22.96 12.37
CA SER A 78 -9.89 22.47 13.76
C SER A 78 -9.24 21.11 13.94
N CYS A 79 -9.36 20.27 12.92
CA CYS A 79 -8.80 18.93 12.92
C CYS A 79 -7.43 18.88 12.25
N SER A 80 -6.84 20.04 11.92
CA SER A 80 -5.55 20.16 11.27
C SER A 80 -5.45 19.30 10.00
N ALA A 81 -6.42 19.44 9.10
CA ALA A 81 -6.62 18.56 7.96
C ALA A 81 -5.42 18.49 6.99
N THR A 82 -4.52 19.46 7.04
CA THR A 82 -3.23 19.44 6.35
C THR A 82 -2.41 18.18 6.66
N TYR A 83 -2.47 17.67 7.90
CA TYR A 83 -1.71 16.50 8.35
C TYR A 83 -2.47 15.18 8.22
N TRP A 84 -3.70 15.19 7.70
CA TRP A 84 -4.46 13.96 7.51
C TRP A 84 -3.76 13.00 6.54
N GLN A 85 -3.94 11.70 6.78
CA GLN A 85 -3.49 10.67 5.86
C GLN A 85 -4.22 10.76 4.52
N ALA A 86 -3.62 10.23 3.45
CA ALA A 86 -4.19 10.32 2.11
C ALA A 86 -5.59 9.69 2.00
N VAL A 87 -5.80 8.54 2.68
CA VAL A 87 -7.09 7.85 2.77
C VAL A 87 -8.17 8.76 3.39
N VAL A 88 -7.82 9.41 4.50
CA VAL A 88 -8.70 10.36 5.20
C VAL A 88 -9.10 11.52 4.30
N LYS A 89 -8.11 12.09 3.60
CA LYS A 89 -8.37 13.16 2.63
C LYS A 89 -9.28 12.70 1.49
N ALA A 90 -9.08 11.48 0.97
CA ALA A 90 -9.86 10.93 -0.13
C ALA A 90 -11.34 10.76 0.24
N GLN A 91 -11.60 10.08 1.36
CA GLN A 91 -12.96 9.82 1.84
C GLN A 91 -13.68 11.12 2.23
N PHE A 92 -12.99 12.08 2.85
CA PHE A 92 -13.55 13.41 3.11
C PHE A 92 -13.97 14.11 1.80
N LEU A 93 -13.10 14.13 0.78
CA LEU A 93 -13.41 14.78 -0.50
C LEU A 93 -14.54 14.08 -1.24
N ALA A 94 -14.67 12.75 -1.12
CA ALA A 94 -15.78 12.01 -1.68
C ALA A 94 -17.12 12.36 -1.00
N GLN A 95 -17.15 12.44 0.32
CA GLN A 95 -18.34 12.87 1.05
C GLN A 95 -18.69 14.33 0.73
N ALA A 96 -17.70 15.23 0.73
CA ALA A 96 -17.90 16.64 0.38
C ALA A 96 -18.45 16.79 -1.04
N TYR A 97 -18.02 15.95 -1.98
CA TYR A 97 -18.56 15.94 -3.34
C TYR A 97 -20.03 15.52 -3.40
N GLN A 98 -20.44 14.54 -2.60
CA GLN A 98 -21.84 14.13 -2.48
C GLN A 98 -22.72 15.24 -1.88
N ASP A 99 -22.24 15.90 -0.83
CA ASP A 99 -23.03 16.88 -0.09
C ASP A 99 -23.13 18.24 -0.81
N LEU A 100 -22.06 18.66 -1.48
CA LEU A 100 -21.99 19.97 -2.14
C LEU A 100 -22.46 19.93 -3.60
N GLY A 101 -22.51 18.75 -4.22
CA GLY A 101 -23.04 18.52 -5.57
C GLY A 101 -22.24 19.13 -6.73
N ASP A 102 -21.30 20.04 -6.47
CA ASP A 102 -20.46 20.69 -7.48
C ASP A 102 -18.97 20.52 -7.15
N ARG A 103 -18.20 20.09 -8.17
CA ARG A 103 -16.74 19.94 -8.08
C ARG A 103 -16.04 21.26 -7.76
N LYS A 104 -16.55 22.40 -8.25
CA LYS A 104 -15.96 23.72 -7.98
C LYS A 104 -15.94 24.01 -6.48
N HIS A 105 -17.03 23.67 -5.80
CA HIS A 105 -17.16 23.87 -4.36
C HIS A 105 -16.16 23.02 -3.57
N VAL A 106 -15.99 21.75 -3.96
CA VAL A 106 -14.99 20.86 -3.32
C VAL A 106 -13.55 21.34 -3.55
N LEU A 107 -13.25 21.93 -4.72
CA LEU A 107 -11.92 22.47 -5.00
C LEU A 107 -11.51 23.59 -4.02
N TYR A 108 -12.46 24.38 -3.50
CA TYR A 108 -12.16 25.42 -2.51
C TYR A 108 -11.72 24.84 -1.16
N LEU A 109 -12.12 23.61 -0.83
CA LEU A 109 -11.74 22.93 0.41
C LEU A 109 -10.32 22.35 0.36
N MET A 110 -9.84 21.97 -0.83
CA MET A 110 -8.57 21.26 -1.02
C MET A 110 -7.34 21.97 -0.42
N PRO A 111 -7.17 23.30 -0.57
CA PRO A 111 -6.04 24.01 0.05
C PRO A 111 -5.99 23.89 1.58
N LEU A 112 -7.15 23.83 2.25
CA LEU A 112 -7.23 23.65 3.71
C LEU A 112 -6.72 22.28 4.17
N MET A 113 -6.67 21.31 3.24
CA MET A 113 -6.12 19.97 3.45
C MET A 113 -4.66 19.87 2.97
N GLY A 114 -4.04 20.99 2.57
CA GLY A 114 -2.70 21.02 1.99
C GLY A 114 -2.62 20.45 0.57
N LEU A 115 -3.73 20.43 -0.16
CA LEU A 115 -3.81 19.91 -1.53
C LEU A 115 -3.91 21.05 -2.56
N VAL A 116 -3.43 20.80 -3.77
CA VAL A 116 -3.56 21.73 -4.88
C VAL A 116 -4.99 21.69 -5.43
N ALA A 117 -5.66 22.84 -5.51
CA ALA A 117 -7.00 22.99 -6.07
C ALA A 117 -7.01 22.80 -7.60
N LYS A 118 -6.92 21.54 -8.06
CA LYS A 118 -6.97 21.15 -9.47
C LYS A 118 -7.97 20.01 -9.67
N GLN A 119 -8.74 20.10 -10.75
CA GLN A 119 -9.74 19.08 -11.09
C GLN A 119 -9.14 17.67 -11.24
N THR A 120 -7.92 17.57 -11.78
CA THR A 120 -7.20 16.31 -11.92
C THR A 120 -6.89 15.69 -10.56
N VAL A 121 -6.36 16.49 -9.63
CA VAL A 121 -6.05 16.06 -8.26
C VAL A 121 -7.32 15.64 -7.54
N LEU A 122 -8.42 16.40 -7.66
CA LEU A 122 -9.72 15.99 -7.10
C LEU A 122 -10.17 14.64 -7.66
N SER A 123 -10.09 14.43 -8.97
CA SER A 123 -10.44 13.15 -9.58
C SER A 123 -9.60 11.98 -9.06
N GLU A 124 -8.31 12.20 -8.80
CA GLU A 124 -7.44 11.16 -8.22
C GLU A 124 -7.91 10.77 -6.81
N TYR A 125 -8.18 11.75 -5.93
CA TYR A 125 -8.68 11.48 -4.58
C TYR A 125 -10.07 10.83 -4.59
N LEU A 126 -10.96 11.20 -5.52
CA LEU A 126 -12.26 10.54 -5.67
C LEU A 126 -12.11 9.08 -6.12
N LYS A 127 -11.14 8.77 -6.99
CA LYS A 127 -10.81 7.38 -7.36
C LYS A 127 -10.19 6.60 -6.20
N MET A 128 -9.37 7.24 -5.38
CA MET A 128 -8.85 6.58 -4.15
C MET A 128 -10.00 6.21 -3.21
N ALA A 129 -10.97 7.11 -3.04
CA ALA A 129 -12.12 6.88 -2.18
C ALA A 129 -13.06 5.76 -2.68
N SER A 130 -12.98 5.40 -3.97
CA SER A 130 -13.74 4.27 -4.53
C SER A 130 -13.04 2.92 -4.38
N LEU A 131 -11.89 2.86 -3.71
CA LEU A 131 -11.27 1.57 -3.37
C LEU A 131 -12.20 0.79 -2.42
N PRO A 132 -12.19 -0.56 -2.48
CA PRO A 132 -12.90 -1.41 -1.54
C PRO A 132 -12.56 -1.11 -0.07
N SER A 133 -13.50 -1.40 0.84
CA SER A 133 -13.43 -0.96 2.23
C SER A 133 -12.25 -1.57 3.00
N LEU A 134 -11.95 -2.86 2.85
CA LEU A 134 -10.85 -3.47 3.60
C LEU A 134 -9.49 -2.97 3.11
N LEU A 135 -9.37 -2.62 1.84
CA LEU A 135 -8.20 -1.96 1.24
C LEU A 135 -8.05 -0.54 1.77
N LEU A 136 -9.13 0.22 1.91
CA LEU A 136 -9.10 1.55 2.55
C LEU A 136 -8.68 1.43 4.02
N ASP A 137 -9.23 0.49 4.77
CA ASP A 137 -8.89 0.23 6.18
C ASP A 137 -7.44 -0.23 6.33
N TYR A 138 -6.97 -1.11 5.45
CA TYR A 138 -5.56 -1.50 5.38
C TYR A 138 -4.68 -0.29 5.09
N ALA A 139 -5.04 0.51 4.08
CA ALA A 139 -4.25 1.65 3.65
C ALA A 139 -4.11 2.70 4.76
N TYR A 140 -5.19 2.92 5.50
CA TYR A 140 -5.20 3.76 6.69
C TYR A 140 -4.31 3.20 7.80
N ARG A 141 -4.49 1.92 8.19
CA ARG A 141 -3.69 1.29 9.26
C ARG A 141 -2.19 1.29 8.96
N LYS A 142 -1.82 1.03 7.70
CA LYS A 142 -0.41 0.95 7.25
C LYS A 142 0.14 2.30 6.77
N LYS A 143 -0.62 3.40 6.91
CA LYS A 143 -0.23 4.77 6.51
C LYS A 143 0.27 4.87 5.06
N VAL A 144 -0.48 4.25 4.15
CA VAL A 144 -0.14 4.19 2.73
C VAL A 144 -0.19 5.59 2.12
N SER A 145 0.83 5.93 1.34
CA SER A 145 0.93 7.25 0.71
C SER A 145 -0.06 7.42 -0.44
N SER A 146 -0.39 8.67 -0.78
CA SER A 146 -1.25 8.98 -1.93
C SER A 146 -0.71 8.42 -3.26
N LYS A 147 0.62 8.41 -3.44
CA LYS A 147 1.27 7.83 -4.63
C LYS A 147 1.02 6.32 -4.74
N GLN A 148 1.04 5.61 -3.62
CA GLN A 148 0.80 4.16 -3.57
C GLN A 148 -0.69 3.85 -3.78
N LEU A 149 -1.60 4.61 -3.18
CA LEU A 149 -3.03 4.53 -3.47
C LEU A 149 -3.32 4.76 -4.97
N LEU A 150 -2.64 5.73 -5.59
CA LEU A 150 -2.73 5.98 -7.04
C LEU A 150 -2.28 4.81 -7.90
N GLN A 151 -1.41 3.93 -7.40
CA GLN A 151 -1.02 2.72 -8.11
C GLN A 151 -2.12 1.66 -8.00
N MET A 152 -2.76 1.55 -6.83
CA MET A 152 -3.84 0.59 -6.60
C MET A 152 -5.10 0.88 -7.42
N VAL A 153 -5.47 2.16 -7.58
CA VAL A 153 -6.66 2.56 -8.37
C VAL A 153 -6.54 2.31 -9.88
N ARG A 154 -5.39 1.80 -10.36
CA ARG A 154 -5.18 1.45 -11.76
C ARG A 154 -5.78 0.11 -12.14
N PHE A 155 -5.98 -0.77 -11.16
CA PHE A 155 -6.57 -2.09 -11.37
C PHE A 155 -8.08 -1.99 -11.54
N ASP A 156 -8.65 -2.94 -12.27
CA ASP A 156 -10.10 -3.00 -12.48
C ASP A 156 -10.85 -3.22 -11.15
N LEU A 157 -12.02 -2.59 -11.01
CA LEU A 157 -12.80 -2.66 -9.76
C LEU A 157 -13.20 -4.10 -9.41
N SER A 158 -13.49 -4.94 -10.41
CA SER A 158 -13.80 -6.36 -10.18
C SER A 158 -12.63 -7.11 -9.57
N PHE A 159 -11.41 -6.88 -10.06
CA PHE A 159 -10.18 -7.45 -9.51
C PHE A 159 -9.93 -6.94 -8.09
N LEU A 160 -10.06 -5.63 -7.86
CA LEU A 160 -9.87 -5.04 -6.54
C LEU A 160 -10.89 -5.57 -5.52
N THR A 161 -12.14 -5.74 -5.94
CA THR A 161 -13.22 -6.28 -5.08
C THR A 161 -12.90 -7.71 -4.67
N TRP A 162 -12.50 -8.56 -5.62
CA TRP A 162 -12.04 -9.92 -5.31
C TRP A 162 -10.81 -9.94 -4.41
N PHE A 163 -9.82 -9.08 -4.68
CA PHE A 163 -8.62 -8.99 -3.85
C PHE A 163 -8.98 -8.60 -2.40
N ASP A 164 -9.89 -7.65 -2.24
CA ASP A 164 -10.40 -7.17 -0.95
C ASP A 164 -11.11 -8.28 -0.15
N SER A 165 -11.97 -9.07 -0.79
CA SER A 165 -12.80 -10.09 -0.12
C SER A 165 -12.09 -11.44 0.07
N ASP A 166 -11.33 -11.89 -0.92
CA ASP A 166 -10.87 -13.28 -1.02
C ASP A 166 -9.38 -13.45 -0.76
N VAL A 167 -8.62 -12.35 -0.71
CA VAL A 167 -7.15 -12.40 -0.55
C VAL A 167 -6.71 -11.65 0.69
N LEU A 168 -6.98 -10.34 0.76
CA LEU A 168 -6.50 -9.47 1.83
C LEU A 168 -6.83 -9.95 3.26
N PRO A 169 -8.02 -10.54 3.55
CA PRO A 169 -8.34 -11.00 4.91
C PRO A 169 -7.45 -12.15 5.39
N TYR A 170 -6.78 -12.85 4.48
CA TYR A 170 -6.01 -14.06 4.76
C TYR A 170 -4.50 -13.80 4.83
N ILE A 171 -4.05 -12.55 4.68
CA ILE A 171 -2.64 -12.15 4.69
C ILE A 171 -2.41 -10.84 5.46
N ASP A 172 -1.18 -10.57 5.88
CA ASP A 172 -0.79 -9.26 6.45
C ASP A 172 0.48 -8.71 5.76
N PRO A 173 0.40 -8.27 4.50
CA PRO A 173 1.55 -7.77 3.78
C PRO A 173 2.01 -6.41 4.30
N SER A 174 3.29 -6.07 4.08
CA SER A 174 3.73 -4.67 4.10
C SER A 174 3.21 -3.93 2.86
N CYS A 175 3.24 -2.59 2.86
CA CYS A 175 2.69 -1.83 1.74
C CYS A 175 3.42 -2.11 0.41
N SER A 176 4.75 -2.27 0.41
CA SER A 176 5.49 -2.64 -0.80
C SER A 176 5.10 -4.03 -1.29
N VAL A 177 5.03 -4.99 -0.36
CA VAL A 177 4.63 -6.36 -0.67
C VAL A 177 3.20 -6.44 -1.20
N LEU A 178 2.28 -5.60 -0.70
CA LEU A 178 0.91 -5.53 -1.19
C LEU A 178 0.87 -5.09 -2.65
N LEU A 179 1.61 -4.02 -3.01
CA LEU A 179 1.62 -3.49 -4.37
C LEU A 179 2.22 -4.51 -5.35
N ASP A 180 3.36 -5.10 -5.00
CA ASP A 180 4.00 -6.16 -5.78
C ASP A 180 3.05 -7.36 -5.96
N LEU A 181 2.30 -7.71 -4.91
CA LEU A 181 1.35 -8.82 -4.93
C LEU A 181 0.15 -8.50 -5.82
N CYS A 182 -0.43 -7.31 -5.72
CA CYS A 182 -1.52 -6.86 -6.59
C CYS A 182 -1.10 -6.88 -8.05
N GLU A 183 0.07 -6.33 -8.38
CA GLU A 183 0.61 -6.32 -9.73
C GLU A 183 0.85 -7.75 -10.24
N SER A 184 1.51 -8.59 -9.44
CA SER A 184 1.79 -9.98 -9.79
C SER A 184 0.52 -10.82 -9.98
N LEU A 185 -0.50 -10.65 -9.13
CA LEU A 185 -1.78 -11.34 -9.26
C LEU A 185 -2.56 -10.83 -10.46
N HIS A 186 -2.54 -9.52 -10.70
CA HIS A 186 -3.21 -8.91 -11.84
C HIS A 186 -2.60 -9.40 -13.16
N ASP A 187 -1.27 -9.48 -13.26
CA ASP A 187 -0.58 -10.05 -14.43
C ASP A 187 -1.00 -11.50 -14.69
N CYS A 188 -1.05 -12.33 -13.64
CA CYS A 188 -1.50 -13.70 -13.75
C CYS A 188 -2.99 -13.79 -14.13
N TYR A 189 -3.84 -12.95 -13.54
CA TYR A 189 -5.25 -12.82 -13.86
C TYR A 189 -5.46 -12.53 -15.36
N GLN A 190 -4.75 -11.55 -15.90
CA GLN A 190 -4.84 -11.16 -17.32
C GLN A 190 -4.37 -12.28 -18.24
N ARG A 191 -3.26 -12.95 -17.90
CA ARG A 191 -2.67 -14.03 -18.71
C ARG A 191 -3.50 -15.32 -18.68
N LEU A 192 -4.10 -15.65 -17.54
CA LEU A 192 -4.92 -16.85 -17.37
C LEU A 192 -6.37 -16.63 -17.86
N GLY A 193 -6.79 -15.38 -18.05
CA GLY A 193 -8.11 -15.06 -18.60
C GLY A 193 -9.24 -15.03 -17.58
N GLY A 194 -8.95 -14.81 -16.29
CA GLY A 194 -9.98 -14.63 -15.27
C GLY A 194 -9.60 -15.03 -13.85
N ILE A 195 -10.39 -14.57 -12.88
CA ILE A 195 -10.20 -14.83 -11.44
C ILE A 195 -10.35 -16.32 -11.11
N HIS A 196 -11.33 -17.01 -11.71
CA HIS A 196 -11.56 -18.44 -11.47
C HIS A 196 -10.31 -19.28 -11.79
N LEU A 197 -9.76 -19.08 -12.99
CA LEU A 197 -8.56 -19.80 -13.44
C LEU A 197 -7.33 -19.41 -12.60
N LEU A 198 -7.23 -18.16 -12.15
CA LEU A 198 -6.19 -17.73 -11.22
C LEU A 198 -6.28 -18.50 -9.88
N VAL A 199 -7.46 -18.53 -9.28
CA VAL A 199 -7.75 -19.22 -8.01
C VAL A 199 -7.42 -20.70 -8.10
N GLU A 200 -7.84 -21.37 -9.18
CA GLU A 200 -7.52 -22.79 -9.44
C GLU A 200 -6.02 -23.00 -9.63
N SER A 201 -5.37 -22.18 -10.47
CA SER A 201 -3.95 -22.34 -10.81
C SER A 201 -3.02 -22.15 -9.62
N LEU A 202 -3.42 -21.32 -8.65
CA LEU A 202 -2.67 -21.04 -7.43
C LEU A 202 -3.18 -21.85 -6.24
N GLN A 203 -4.27 -22.62 -6.41
CA GLN A 203 -4.89 -23.48 -5.40
C GLN A 203 -5.17 -22.74 -4.08
N PHE A 204 -5.86 -21.60 -4.15
CA PHE A 204 -6.07 -20.69 -3.01
C PHE A 204 -6.62 -21.40 -1.76
N ASP A 205 -7.60 -22.28 -1.92
CA ASP A 205 -8.25 -22.99 -0.80
C ASP A 205 -7.21 -23.71 0.09
N SER A 206 -6.25 -24.39 -0.53
CA SER A 206 -5.18 -25.08 0.21
C SER A 206 -4.25 -24.12 0.96
N ILE A 207 -4.09 -22.86 0.53
CA ILE A 207 -3.27 -21.87 1.23
C ILE A 207 -4.00 -21.42 2.50
N TRP A 208 -5.31 -21.16 2.37
CA TRP A 208 -6.12 -20.59 3.44
C TRP A 208 -6.44 -21.60 4.53
N GLU A 209 -6.78 -22.83 4.15
CA GLU A 209 -7.17 -23.89 5.09
C GLU A 209 -5.97 -24.46 5.87
N SER A 210 -4.79 -24.50 5.27
CA SER A 210 -3.66 -25.28 5.80
C SER A 210 -2.85 -24.57 6.90
N TYR A 211 -3.00 -23.26 7.08
CA TYR A 211 -2.12 -22.48 7.96
C TYR A 211 -2.92 -21.45 8.75
N SER A 212 -2.70 -21.37 10.07
CA SER A 212 -3.32 -20.34 10.92
C SER A 212 -2.60 -18.99 10.87
N ASP A 213 -1.33 -18.96 10.43
CA ASP A 213 -0.47 -17.78 10.43
C ASP A 213 -0.53 -17.03 9.09
N LEU A 214 -0.94 -15.76 9.13
CA LEU A 214 -1.07 -14.87 7.98
C LEU A 214 0.26 -14.66 7.22
N ASN A 215 1.39 -14.64 7.92
CA ASN A 215 2.70 -14.44 7.29
C ASN A 215 3.13 -15.68 6.50
N LYS A 216 2.83 -16.88 7.04
CA LYS A 216 3.09 -18.14 6.33
C LYS A 216 2.22 -18.24 5.08
N ARG A 217 0.93 -17.89 5.18
CA ARG A 217 0.01 -17.81 4.04
C ARG A 217 0.55 -16.87 2.95
N LEU A 218 1.00 -15.68 3.33
CA LEU A 218 1.60 -14.72 2.41
C LEU A 218 2.86 -15.26 1.72
N SER A 219 3.76 -15.91 2.47
CA SER A 219 4.97 -16.51 1.91
C SER A 219 4.62 -17.57 0.85
N ILE A 220 3.68 -18.46 1.16
CA ILE A 220 3.25 -19.53 0.25
C ILE A 220 2.57 -18.96 -0.99
N LEU A 221 1.70 -17.97 -0.82
CA LEU A 221 1.06 -17.29 -1.94
C LEU A 221 2.11 -16.68 -2.87
N ARG A 222 3.08 -15.95 -2.32
CA ARG A 222 4.18 -15.35 -3.10
C ARG A 222 4.99 -16.40 -3.84
N ASP A 223 5.32 -17.52 -3.20
CA ASP A 223 6.05 -18.62 -3.85
C ASP A 223 5.27 -19.24 -5.00
N ARG A 224 3.97 -19.52 -4.80
CA ARG A 224 3.13 -20.08 -5.88
C ARG A 224 2.94 -19.09 -7.02
N LEU A 225 2.77 -17.82 -6.70
CA LEU A 225 2.63 -16.75 -7.67
C LEU A 225 3.91 -16.58 -8.50
N PHE A 226 5.07 -16.63 -7.85
CA PHE A 226 6.37 -16.62 -8.53
C PHE A 226 6.49 -17.80 -9.51
N LYS A 227 6.12 -19.01 -9.08
CA LYS A 227 6.14 -20.20 -9.95
C LYS A 227 5.23 -20.06 -11.17
N GLN A 228 4.06 -19.45 -10.99
CA GLN A 228 3.14 -19.19 -12.09
C GLN A 228 3.63 -18.07 -13.02
N ARG A 229 4.30 -17.03 -12.51
CA ARG A 229 4.87 -15.95 -13.34
C ARG A 229 6.07 -16.44 -14.15
N TYR A 230 6.90 -17.28 -13.55
CA TYR A 230 8.16 -17.72 -14.14
C TYR A 230 8.25 -19.26 -14.21
N PRO A 231 7.41 -19.93 -15.01
CA PRO A 231 7.34 -21.39 -15.08
C PRO A 231 8.67 -21.99 -15.58
N THR A 232 9.28 -21.40 -16.60
CA THR A 232 10.57 -21.83 -17.15
C THR A 232 11.68 -21.71 -16.11
N GLN A 233 11.83 -20.53 -15.49
CA GLN A 233 12.81 -20.30 -14.43
C GLN A 233 12.61 -21.26 -13.25
N THR A 234 11.37 -21.54 -12.88
CA THR A 234 11.04 -22.50 -11.82
C THR A 234 11.45 -23.91 -12.19
N TYR A 235 11.15 -24.34 -13.42
CA TYR A 235 11.52 -25.66 -13.93
C TYR A 235 13.04 -25.86 -13.90
N TYR A 236 13.81 -24.93 -14.46
CA TYR A 236 15.28 -25.03 -14.46
C TYR A 236 15.86 -24.96 -13.04
N ASN A 237 15.39 -24.07 -12.18
CA ASN A 237 15.82 -24.05 -10.78
C ASN A 237 15.52 -25.35 -10.03
N GLN A 238 14.42 -26.03 -10.35
CA GLN A 238 14.09 -27.33 -9.76
C GLN A 238 15.01 -28.43 -10.32
N ARG A 239 15.25 -28.46 -11.63
CA ARG A 239 16.20 -29.37 -12.27
C ARG A 239 17.61 -29.22 -11.69
N MET A 240 18.05 -27.98 -11.46
CA MET A 240 19.31 -27.66 -10.78
C MET A 240 19.38 -28.22 -9.36
N LYS A 241 18.31 -28.03 -8.55
CA LYS A 241 18.23 -28.63 -7.21
C LYS A 241 18.33 -30.15 -7.25
N ASP A 242 17.67 -30.78 -8.20
CA ASP A 242 17.66 -32.24 -8.31
C ASP A 242 19.04 -32.77 -8.74
N GLN A 243 19.74 -32.09 -9.65
CA GLN A 243 21.14 -32.40 -10.00
C GLN A 243 22.09 -32.22 -8.81
N ILE A 244 21.92 -31.16 -8.01
CA ILE A 244 22.72 -30.94 -6.80
C ILE A 244 22.50 -32.04 -5.77
N LYS A 245 21.27 -32.57 -5.65
CA LYS A 245 21.00 -33.72 -4.77
C LYS A 245 21.70 -34.99 -5.27
N VAL A 246 21.76 -35.21 -6.58
CA VAL A 246 22.48 -36.35 -7.18
C VAL A 246 23.99 -36.27 -6.90
N LEU A 247 24.54 -35.07 -6.75
CA LEU A 247 25.94 -34.90 -6.35
C LEU A 247 26.22 -35.44 -4.95
N ASP A 248 25.22 -35.70 -4.10
CA ASP A 248 25.37 -36.31 -2.77
C ASP A 248 26.58 -35.75 -2.01
N LEU A 249 26.61 -34.42 -1.92
CA LEU A 249 27.73 -33.71 -1.32
C LEU A 249 27.70 -33.84 0.20
N PRO A 250 28.87 -34.01 0.86
CA PRO A 250 28.94 -33.99 2.31
C PRO A 250 28.43 -32.68 2.90
N ASP A 251 27.92 -32.70 4.14
CA ASP A 251 27.33 -31.53 4.82
C ASP A 251 28.25 -30.29 4.90
N PHE A 252 29.57 -30.49 4.81
CA PHE A 252 30.56 -29.41 4.82
C PHE A 252 30.74 -28.73 3.45
N MET A 253 30.07 -29.22 2.41
CA MET A 253 30.04 -28.64 1.07
C MET A 253 28.62 -28.24 0.68
N SER A 254 28.47 -27.12 -0.01
CA SER A 254 27.21 -26.71 -0.59
C SER A 254 27.42 -26.01 -1.91
N ILE A 255 26.42 -26.12 -2.79
CA ILE A 255 26.40 -25.42 -4.07
C ILE A 255 25.34 -24.33 -4.00
N ASP A 256 25.74 -23.11 -4.35
CA ASP A 256 24.82 -22.00 -4.59
C ASP A 256 24.93 -21.52 -6.03
N TRP A 257 23.86 -20.93 -6.55
CA TRP A 257 23.84 -20.40 -7.90
C TRP A 257 22.89 -19.22 -8.03
N ASP A 258 23.05 -18.50 -9.14
CA ASP A 258 22.14 -17.42 -9.48
C ASP A 258 20.77 -17.97 -9.89
N LYS A 259 19.79 -17.83 -9.00
CA LYS A 259 18.41 -18.30 -9.23
C LYS A 259 17.68 -17.51 -10.31
N THR A 260 18.18 -16.33 -10.71
CA THR A 260 17.68 -15.62 -11.89
C THR A 260 18.02 -16.35 -13.19
N LEU A 261 19.07 -17.20 -13.15
CA LEU A 261 19.65 -17.89 -14.30
C LEU A 261 20.17 -16.92 -15.39
N GLU A 262 20.41 -15.65 -15.03
CA GLU A 262 21.05 -14.67 -15.91
C GLU A 262 22.56 -14.94 -16.03
N ASN A 263 23.17 -15.43 -14.95
CA ASN A 263 24.59 -15.77 -14.92
C ASN A 263 24.81 -17.28 -14.94
N LYS A 264 25.59 -17.75 -15.92
CA LYS A 264 26.01 -19.14 -15.99
C LYS A 264 27.13 -19.40 -14.98
N GLY A 265 26.92 -20.36 -14.10
CA GLY A 265 27.93 -20.83 -13.14
C GLY A 265 27.37 -20.98 -11.74
N PHE A 266 28.05 -21.79 -10.94
CA PHE A 266 27.72 -22.05 -9.55
C PHE A 266 28.93 -21.80 -8.65
N PHE A 267 28.65 -21.56 -7.38
CA PHE A 267 29.64 -21.43 -6.33
C PHE A 267 29.63 -22.70 -5.48
N LEU A 268 30.79 -23.36 -5.39
CA LEU A 268 31.00 -24.44 -4.43
C LEU A 268 31.58 -23.84 -3.15
N ASN A 269 30.77 -23.83 -2.10
CA ASN A 269 31.19 -23.40 -0.78
C ASN A 269 31.67 -24.63 0.00
N VAL A 270 32.89 -24.56 0.55
CA VAL A 270 33.50 -25.64 1.32
C VAL A 270 33.92 -25.10 2.68
N HIS A 271 33.43 -25.70 3.76
CA HIS A 271 33.79 -25.36 5.13
C HIS A 271 34.53 -26.51 5.81
N VAL A 272 35.85 -26.53 5.70
CA VAL A 272 36.71 -27.56 6.30
C VAL A 272 36.96 -27.23 7.77
N SER A 273 36.54 -28.12 8.67
CA SER A 273 36.71 -27.97 10.12
C SER A 273 37.42 -29.16 10.78
N ARG A 274 37.52 -30.30 10.09
CA ARG A 274 38.13 -31.55 10.55
C ARG A 274 39.08 -32.12 9.49
N LEU A 275 40.01 -32.98 9.93
CA LEU A 275 40.91 -33.69 9.02
C LEU A 275 40.16 -34.62 8.06
N ASP A 276 39.04 -35.22 8.49
CA ASP A 276 38.21 -36.08 7.64
C ASP A 276 37.55 -35.29 6.49
N ASP A 277 37.24 -34.00 6.69
CA ASP A 277 36.68 -33.13 5.65
C ASP A 277 37.69 -32.93 4.50
N LEU A 278 39.00 -32.90 4.79
CA LEU A 278 40.05 -32.83 3.76
C LEU A 278 40.10 -34.09 2.91
N GLN A 279 39.83 -35.27 3.50
CA GLN A 279 39.74 -36.52 2.73
C GLN A 279 38.53 -36.48 1.79
N GLY A 280 37.42 -35.91 2.24
CA GLY A 280 36.21 -35.73 1.43
C GLY A 280 36.39 -34.80 0.22
N LEU A 281 37.42 -33.94 0.18
CA LEU A 281 37.70 -33.11 -1.00
C LEU A 281 38.13 -33.92 -2.22
N SER A 282 38.73 -35.09 -2.02
CA SER A 282 39.14 -35.97 -3.12
C SER A 282 37.93 -36.48 -3.94
N LEU A 283 36.75 -36.58 -3.32
CA LEU A 283 35.50 -36.98 -3.99
C LEU A 283 35.03 -36.00 -5.07
N LEU A 284 35.55 -34.76 -5.08
CA LEU A 284 35.20 -33.77 -6.09
C LEU A 284 35.75 -34.14 -7.47
N SER A 285 36.92 -34.78 -7.56
CA SER A 285 37.43 -35.24 -8.86
C SER A 285 36.56 -36.35 -9.44
N ASP A 286 36.08 -37.24 -8.58
CA ASP A 286 35.27 -38.39 -8.99
C ASP A 286 33.88 -37.97 -9.50
N LYS A 287 33.42 -36.77 -9.10
CA LYS A 287 32.14 -36.19 -9.51
C LYS A 287 32.28 -35.17 -10.65
N GLN A 288 33.44 -35.07 -11.31
CA GLN A 288 33.69 -34.07 -12.37
C GLN A 288 32.63 -34.10 -13.48
N SER A 289 32.26 -35.27 -13.99
CA SER A 289 31.24 -35.41 -15.06
C SER A 289 29.85 -34.91 -14.63
N LEU A 290 29.51 -35.04 -13.34
CA LEU A 290 28.26 -34.53 -12.78
C LEU A 290 28.30 -33.00 -12.65
N PHE A 291 29.45 -32.41 -12.30
CA PHE A 291 29.63 -30.96 -12.31
C PHE A 291 29.58 -30.38 -13.73
N GLU A 292 30.13 -31.08 -14.73
CA GLU A 292 30.01 -30.70 -16.14
C GLU A 292 28.54 -30.72 -16.59
N THR A 293 27.80 -31.76 -16.21
CA THR A 293 26.35 -31.85 -16.46
C THR A 293 25.63 -30.69 -15.79
N LEU A 294 25.89 -30.44 -14.50
CA LEU A 294 25.30 -29.32 -13.76
C LEU A 294 25.54 -27.97 -14.46
N LEU A 295 26.75 -27.74 -14.97
CA LEU A 295 27.08 -26.51 -15.68
C LEU A 295 26.38 -26.40 -17.05
N GLN A 296 26.16 -27.50 -17.74
CA GLN A 296 25.41 -27.52 -19.01
C GLN A 296 23.92 -27.20 -18.79
N GLU A 297 23.36 -27.61 -17.65
CA GLU A 297 21.96 -27.35 -17.28
C GLU A 297 21.67 -25.89 -16.94
N MET A 298 22.71 -25.10 -16.68
CA MET A 298 22.59 -23.69 -16.30
C MET A 298 22.46 -22.73 -17.48
N THR A 299 22.10 -23.22 -18.67
CA THR A 299 21.77 -22.39 -19.84
C THR A 299 20.29 -22.52 -20.18
N TYR A 300 19.63 -21.38 -20.40
CA TYR A 300 18.39 -21.37 -21.15
C TYR A 300 18.69 -21.89 -22.55
N ASP A 301 18.01 -22.96 -22.97
CA ASP A 301 17.87 -23.21 -24.41
C ASP A 301 17.03 -22.06 -24.96
N SER A 302 17.71 -21.04 -25.48
CA SER A 302 17.08 -19.96 -26.22
C SER A 302 16.77 -20.49 -27.62
N ASP A 303 15.62 -21.14 -27.74
CA ASP A 303 14.96 -21.34 -29.03
C ASP A 303 14.32 -20.02 -29.51
#